data_AF-A0A9W9WK61-F1
#
_entry.id   AF-A0A9W9WK61-F1
#
_cell.length_a   1.000
_cell.length_b   1.000
_cell.length_c   1.000
_cell.angle_alpha   90.00
_cell.angle_beta   90.00
_cell.angle_gamma   90.00
#
_symmetry.space_group_name_H-M   'P 1'
#
loop_
_entity.id
_entity.type
_entity.pdbx_description
1 polymer ?
#
loop_
_entity_poly.entity_id
_entity_poly.type
_entity_poly.pdbx_seq_one_letter_code
_entity_poly.pdbx_strand_id
1 'polypeptide(L)'
;RAIRRTWIRTLEFDIIIPCKLLDWTTRQDENYNTSNQVRQGNDFAFQTAIFDLFQTLHSWSQRCRLSLHLGLRVSRDNRWPIMEPEALHFPTASAYHSVDYAGRLLVEPYRARFVKNMPERFLMRVRCIDKLFFLNRNWDKPPRIWTGAVQTIIEHCPTITELELDLNEWVRPDYLQYIQGRRASLSSLFGNIPSSLRVLHYKGSEDGPWKHSMPALNVIPSGIDSMGTNLRNVSTHLRELKLHRTTLSFDFLCPLDGEGEPIIGSLHWPHLKTLEIEDHVYGHWNQGNGLGQWVSNHTPQYRATIENNSWNDRMYDAQRRSGGPSVMDAAQFHRLLISLGYATQRMPCLKSLRFSMECYCQFGLRLQNDADAGMLALLSSVGKQPDNLPRPKNNNAKPSSLIWLCRARYRPDSRVAKAWRFDLDDVRIDSSLGLSSVILPRWPPDKPI
;
A
#
# COMPACT_ATOMS: atom_id res chain seq x y z
N ARG A 1 -8.30 -39.42 -12.93
CA ARG A 1 -8.47 -37.94 -13.01
C ARG A 1 -7.79 -37.18 -11.86
N ALA A 2 -7.84 -37.65 -10.61
CA ALA A 2 -7.23 -36.97 -9.45
C ALA A 2 -5.71 -36.71 -9.56
N ILE A 3 -4.92 -37.68 -10.06
CA ILE A 3 -3.45 -37.53 -10.19
C ILE A 3 -3.08 -36.37 -11.12
N ARG A 4 -3.76 -36.25 -12.28
CA ARG A 4 -3.48 -35.17 -13.24
C ARG A 4 -3.72 -33.76 -12.67
N ARG A 5 -4.68 -33.61 -11.74
CA ARG A 5 -4.94 -32.32 -11.07
C ARG A 5 -3.76 -31.87 -10.21
N THR A 6 -2.99 -32.80 -9.65
CA THR A 6 -1.79 -32.46 -8.85
C THR A 6 -0.62 -31.92 -9.68
N TRP A 7 -0.68 -32.06 -11.02
CA TRP A 7 0.30 -31.49 -11.94
C TRP A 7 0.02 -30.03 -12.26
N ILE A 8 -1.22 -29.55 -12.04
CA ILE A 8 -1.59 -28.16 -12.25
C ILE A 8 -1.09 -27.35 -11.05
N ARG A 9 -0.01 -26.59 -11.25
CA ARG A 9 0.61 -25.75 -10.21
C ARG A 9 0.10 -24.32 -10.22
N THR A 10 -0.28 -23.82 -11.39
CA THR A 10 -0.73 -22.46 -11.58
C THR A 10 -1.99 -22.45 -12.43
N LEU A 11 -2.98 -21.67 -12.01
CA LEU A 11 -4.19 -21.39 -12.75
C LEU A 11 -4.31 -19.87 -12.88
N GLU A 12 -4.36 -19.40 -14.13
CA GLU A 12 -4.73 -18.02 -14.43
C GLU A 12 -6.19 -18.00 -14.84
N PHE A 13 -6.99 -17.19 -14.17
CA PHE A 13 -8.43 -17.12 -14.37
C PHE A 13 -8.86 -15.66 -14.52
N ASP A 14 -9.20 -15.29 -15.76
CA ASP A 14 -9.71 -13.97 -16.09
C ASP A 14 -11.25 -13.99 -16.09
N ILE A 15 -11.83 -13.23 -15.18
CA ILE A 15 -13.28 -13.05 -15.07
C ILE A 15 -13.68 -12.01 -16.12
N ILE A 16 -14.65 -12.35 -16.97
CA ILE A 16 -15.13 -11.45 -18.02
C ILE A 16 -16.45 -10.81 -17.57
N ILE A 17 -16.45 -9.48 -17.43
CA ILE A 17 -17.66 -8.69 -17.19
C ILE A 17 -18.20 -8.11 -18.52
N PRO A 18 -19.52 -7.96 -18.66
CA PRO A 18 -20.14 -7.52 -19.90
C PRO A 18 -19.81 -6.07 -20.27
N CYS A 19 -19.70 -5.15 -19.29
CA CYS A 19 -19.65 -3.71 -19.58
C CYS A 19 -18.42 -3.03 -18.95
N LYS A 20 -17.68 -2.25 -19.75
CA LYS A 20 -16.68 -1.29 -19.25
C LYS A 20 -17.40 -0.02 -18.84
N LEU A 21 -17.25 0.41 -17.58
CA LEU A 21 -17.86 1.65 -17.09
C LEU A 21 -16.83 2.78 -17.02
N LEU A 22 -17.23 3.98 -17.43
CA LEU A 22 -16.47 5.22 -17.23
C LEU A 22 -16.73 5.71 -15.81
N ASP A 23 -15.84 5.45 -14.87
CA ASP A 23 -16.02 5.81 -13.46
C ASP A 23 -15.54 7.23 -13.11
N TRP A 24 -14.53 7.70 -13.81
CA TRP A 24 -13.74 8.89 -13.49
C TRP A 24 -13.99 10.13 -14.37
N THR A 25 -14.84 9.98 -15.37
CA THR A 25 -15.19 10.98 -16.37
C THR A 25 -16.71 11.11 -16.49
N THR A 26 -17.43 10.74 -15.44
CA THR A 26 -18.90 10.70 -15.41
C THR A 26 -19.45 11.39 -14.17
N ARG A 27 -20.60 12.05 -14.35
CA ARG A 27 -21.35 12.74 -13.29
C ARG A 27 -22.74 12.13 -13.17
N GLN A 28 -23.27 12.11 -11.95
CA GLN A 28 -24.65 11.73 -11.70
C GLN A 28 -25.60 12.76 -12.31
N ASP A 29 -26.62 12.30 -13.01
CA ASP A 29 -27.81 13.10 -13.33
C ASP A 29 -28.82 13.03 -12.18
N GLU A 30 -29.90 13.82 -12.23
CA GLU A 30 -30.87 13.99 -11.13
C GLU A 30 -31.53 12.67 -10.67
N ASN A 31 -31.63 11.67 -11.56
CA ASN A 31 -32.24 10.36 -11.27
C ASN A 31 -31.22 9.24 -11.05
N TYR A 32 -29.92 9.54 -11.06
CA TYR A 32 -28.88 8.52 -11.03
C TYR A 32 -28.95 7.60 -9.80
N ASN A 33 -28.75 6.31 -10.04
CA ASN A 33 -28.64 5.30 -8.98
C ASN A 33 -27.48 4.33 -9.25
N THR A 34 -26.71 4.02 -8.21
CA THR A 34 -25.67 2.97 -8.24
C THR A 34 -26.26 1.57 -8.32
N SER A 35 -27.54 1.39 -8.01
CA SER A 35 -28.30 0.16 -8.25
C SER A 35 -28.93 0.15 -9.65
N ASN A 36 -28.09 0.21 -10.69
CA ASN A 36 -28.53 0.11 -12.08
C ASN A 36 -28.24 -1.27 -12.69
N GLN A 37 -28.96 -1.58 -13.77
CA GLN A 37 -28.87 -2.88 -14.45
C GLN A 37 -27.46 -3.17 -15.00
N VAL A 38 -26.69 -2.14 -15.36
CA VAL A 38 -25.34 -2.32 -15.93
C VAL A 38 -24.37 -2.80 -14.84
N ARG A 39 -24.38 -2.17 -13.67
CA ARG A 39 -23.60 -2.62 -12.51
C ARG A 39 -24.04 -4.00 -12.04
N GLN A 40 -25.35 -4.25 -11.96
CA GLN A 40 -25.90 -5.55 -11.59
C GLN A 40 -25.48 -6.67 -12.56
N GLY A 41 -25.49 -6.40 -13.87
CA GLY A 41 -25.03 -7.36 -14.88
C GLY A 41 -23.54 -7.70 -14.72
N ASN A 42 -22.70 -6.70 -14.44
CA ASN A 42 -21.28 -6.93 -14.15
C ASN A 42 -21.07 -7.71 -12.84
N ASP A 43 -21.80 -7.37 -11.77
CA ASP A 43 -21.71 -8.06 -10.48
C ASP A 43 -22.20 -9.52 -10.57
N PHE A 44 -23.27 -9.77 -11.34
CA PHE A 44 -23.77 -11.12 -11.59
C PHE A 44 -22.77 -11.97 -12.38
N ALA A 45 -22.16 -11.42 -13.43
CA ALA A 45 -21.13 -12.10 -14.20
C ALA A 45 -19.91 -12.42 -13.34
N PHE A 46 -19.44 -11.46 -12.54
CA PHE A 46 -18.34 -11.65 -11.60
C PHE A 46 -18.64 -12.75 -10.58
N GLN A 47 -19.79 -12.67 -9.92
CA GLN A 47 -20.22 -13.65 -8.93
C GLN A 47 -20.30 -15.06 -9.51
N THR A 48 -20.97 -15.20 -10.66
CA THR A 48 -21.17 -16.51 -11.32
C THR A 48 -19.82 -17.15 -11.64
N ALA A 49 -18.89 -16.38 -12.22
CA ALA A 49 -17.56 -16.88 -12.56
C ALA A 49 -16.77 -17.36 -11.34
N ILE A 50 -16.82 -16.62 -10.22
CA ILE A 50 -16.16 -17.02 -8.98
C ILE A 50 -16.82 -18.26 -8.38
N PHE A 51 -18.16 -18.33 -8.37
CA PHE A 51 -18.90 -19.46 -7.82
C PHE A 51 -18.58 -20.75 -8.59
N ASP A 52 -18.61 -20.70 -9.91
CA ASP A 52 -18.29 -21.85 -10.76
C ASP A 52 -16.84 -22.32 -10.60
N LEU A 53 -15.90 -21.36 -10.50
CA LEU A 53 -14.50 -21.65 -10.21
C LEU A 53 -14.35 -22.35 -8.86
N PHE A 54 -14.97 -21.80 -7.81
CA PHE A 54 -14.84 -22.31 -6.44
C PHE A 54 -15.54 -23.67 -6.30
N GLN A 55 -16.68 -23.87 -6.95
CA GLN A 55 -17.35 -25.17 -7.04
C GLN A 55 -16.45 -26.22 -7.69
N THR A 56 -15.75 -25.84 -8.76
CA THR A 56 -14.82 -26.74 -9.47
C THR A 56 -13.62 -27.09 -8.58
N LEU A 57 -12.98 -26.09 -7.97
CA LEU A 57 -11.78 -26.24 -7.14
C LEU A 57 -12.05 -26.88 -5.78
N HIS A 58 -13.29 -26.80 -5.27
CA HIS A 58 -13.69 -27.44 -4.02
C HIS A 58 -13.44 -28.95 -4.02
N SER A 59 -13.64 -29.60 -5.18
CA SER A 59 -13.40 -31.04 -5.35
C SER A 59 -11.91 -31.43 -5.46
N TRP A 60 -10.99 -30.46 -5.45
CA TRP A 60 -9.56 -30.72 -5.60
C TRP A 60 -8.91 -31.00 -4.25
N SER A 61 -7.94 -31.92 -4.24
CA SER A 61 -7.19 -32.23 -3.03
C SER A 61 -6.36 -31.02 -2.58
N GLN A 62 -6.30 -30.80 -1.26
CA GLN A 62 -5.38 -29.83 -0.64
C GLN A 62 -3.91 -30.07 -1.05
N ARG A 63 -3.54 -31.30 -1.39
CA ARG A 63 -2.18 -31.65 -1.83
C ARG A 63 -1.78 -31.02 -3.17
N CYS A 64 -2.74 -30.47 -3.94
CA CYS A 64 -2.42 -29.81 -5.21
C CYS A 64 -1.55 -28.56 -5.02
N ARG A 65 -1.74 -27.82 -3.93
CA ARG A 65 -1.06 -26.55 -3.62
C ARG A 65 -1.04 -25.60 -4.83
N LEU A 66 -2.24 -25.24 -5.29
CA LEU A 66 -2.48 -24.43 -6.47
C LEU A 66 -2.12 -22.96 -6.22
N SER A 67 -1.47 -22.35 -7.19
CA SER A 67 -1.32 -20.90 -7.31
C SER A 67 -2.43 -20.35 -8.21
N LEU A 68 -3.31 -19.52 -7.67
CA LEU A 68 -4.45 -18.95 -8.40
C LEU A 68 -4.20 -17.47 -8.68
N HIS A 69 -4.20 -17.10 -9.95
CA HIS A 69 -4.11 -15.71 -10.40
C HIS A 69 -5.49 -15.28 -10.91
N LEU A 70 -6.11 -14.35 -10.21
CA LEU A 70 -7.40 -13.76 -10.56
C LEU A 70 -7.19 -12.44 -11.27
N GLY A 71 -7.78 -12.32 -12.46
CA GLY A 71 -7.88 -11.09 -13.22
C GLY A 71 -9.33 -10.73 -13.50
N LEU A 72 -9.59 -9.46 -13.77
CA LEU A 72 -10.90 -8.98 -14.23
C LEU A 72 -10.72 -8.27 -15.57
N ARG A 73 -11.52 -8.65 -16.56
CA ARG A 73 -11.48 -8.10 -17.92
C ARG A 73 -12.88 -7.78 -18.40
N VAL A 74 -12.96 -6.89 -19.37
CA VAL A 74 -14.22 -6.60 -20.07
C VAL A 74 -14.32 -7.48 -21.31
N SER A 75 -15.55 -7.88 -21.66
CA SER A 75 -15.84 -8.57 -22.92
C SER A 75 -15.25 -7.82 -24.13
N ARG A 76 -14.71 -8.58 -25.09
CA ARG A 76 -14.12 -8.03 -26.33
C ARG A 76 -15.14 -7.33 -27.22
N ASP A 77 -16.40 -7.70 -27.09
CA ASP A 77 -17.50 -7.15 -27.89
C ASP A 77 -17.89 -5.74 -27.40
N ASN A 78 -17.59 -5.41 -26.15
CA ASN A 78 -17.85 -4.10 -25.53
C ASN A 78 -16.54 -3.39 -25.17
N ARG A 79 -15.64 -3.26 -26.15
CA ARG A 79 -14.37 -2.54 -25.98
C ARG A 79 -14.57 -1.06 -25.65
N TRP A 80 -15.67 -0.48 -26.11
CA TRP A 80 -16.01 0.91 -25.84
C TRP A 80 -16.68 1.02 -24.46
N PRO A 81 -16.22 1.96 -23.62
CA PRO A 81 -16.90 2.24 -22.37
C PRO A 81 -18.37 2.59 -22.60
N ILE A 82 -19.24 1.98 -21.81
CA ILE A 82 -20.67 2.27 -21.78
C ILE A 82 -20.91 3.26 -20.65
N MET A 83 -21.79 4.24 -20.90
CA MET A 83 -22.26 5.12 -19.84
C MET A 83 -23.28 4.39 -18.98
N GLU A 84 -23.20 4.59 -17.68
CA GLU A 84 -24.28 4.17 -16.80
C GLU A 84 -25.56 4.94 -17.16
N PRO A 85 -26.75 4.32 -16.98
CA PRO A 85 -28.01 5.04 -17.06
C PRO A 85 -27.96 6.29 -16.17
N GLU A 86 -28.50 7.40 -16.68
CA GLU A 86 -28.56 8.68 -15.94
C GLU A 86 -27.16 9.18 -15.50
N ALA A 87 -26.11 8.82 -16.24
CA ALA A 87 -24.78 9.41 -16.09
C ALA A 87 -24.45 10.31 -17.27
N LEU A 88 -23.77 11.42 -17.00
CA LEU A 88 -23.30 12.38 -17.99
C LEU A 88 -21.79 12.25 -18.19
N HIS A 89 -21.33 12.16 -19.43
CA HIS A 89 -19.90 12.04 -19.76
C HIS A 89 -19.20 13.39 -19.90
N PHE A 90 -17.93 13.43 -19.47
CA PHE A 90 -17.00 14.54 -19.69
C PHE A 90 -15.71 14.07 -20.37
N PRO A 91 -15.11 14.87 -21.28
CA PRO A 91 -13.94 14.44 -22.06
C PRO A 91 -12.70 14.07 -21.23
N THR A 92 -12.53 14.68 -20.05
CA THR A 92 -11.44 14.36 -19.12
C THR A 92 -11.93 14.45 -17.68
N ALA A 93 -11.24 13.77 -16.75
CA ALA A 93 -11.50 13.91 -15.31
C ALA A 93 -11.37 15.36 -14.85
N SER A 94 -10.51 16.15 -15.51
CA SER A 94 -10.37 17.59 -15.30
C SER A 94 -11.51 18.41 -15.91
N ALA A 95 -12.20 17.95 -16.96
CA ALA A 95 -13.07 18.81 -17.79
C ALA A 95 -14.39 19.25 -17.17
N TYR A 96 -14.83 18.68 -16.03
CA TYR A 96 -15.98 19.22 -15.31
C TYR A 96 -15.50 20.07 -14.12
N HIS A 97 -15.88 21.36 -14.14
CA HIS A 97 -15.83 22.20 -12.94
C HIS A 97 -16.70 21.51 -11.88
N SER A 98 -16.23 21.39 -10.63
CA SER A 98 -17.18 21.09 -9.53
C SER A 98 -18.02 22.35 -9.33
N VAL A 99 -19.05 22.50 -10.15
CA VAL A 99 -20.06 23.51 -9.90
C VAL A 99 -20.94 22.93 -8.81
N ASP A 100 -20.77 23.55 -7.66
CA ASP A 100 -21.59 23.54 -6.47
C ASP A 100 -21.41 22.38 -5.48
N TYR A 101 -20.85 22.78 -4.33
CA TYR A 101 -21.17 22.26 -2.98
C TYR A 101 -22.69 22.16 -2.69
N ALA A 102 -23.57 22.52 -3.63
CA ALA A 102 -25.03 22.35 -3.60
C ALA A 102 -25.49 20.92 -3.96
N GLY A 103 -24.70 19.90 -3.60
CA GLY A 103 -25.22 18.53 -3.46
C GLY A 103 -25.40 17.70 -4.74
N ARG A 104 -24.77 18.05 -5.88
CA ARG A 104 -24.78 17.17 -7.06
C ARG A 104 -23.61 16.17 -7.00
N LEU A 105 -23.94 14.88 -7.07
CA LEU A 105 -23.06 13.77 -6.67
C LEU A 105 -22.20 13.24 -7.83
N LEU A 106 -21.01 12.75 -7.52
CA LEU A 106 -20.08 12.12 -8.48
C LEU A 106 -20.42 10.64 -8.63
N VAL A 107 -20.27 10.06 -9.82
CA VAL A 107 -20.52 8.62 -10.02
C VAL A 107 -19.43 7.84 -9.27
N GLU A 108 -19.82 7.10 -8.23
CA GLU A 108 -18.90 6.25 -7.45
C GLU A 108 -18.16 5.28 -8.37
N PRO A 109 -16.84 5.09 -8.24
CA PRO A 109 -16.14 4.15 -9.11
C PRO A 109 -16.68 2.72 -9.02
N TYR A 110 -17.09 2.16 -10.16
CA TYR A 110 -17.61 0.79 -10.20
C TYR A 110 -16.49 -0.23 -10.02
N ARG A 111 -16.66 -1.12 -9.05
CA ARG A 111 -15.77 -2.26 -8.79
C ARG A 111 -16.62 -3.50 -8.66
N ALA A 112 -16.24 -4.57 -9.34
CA ALA A 112 -16.99 -5.81 -9.37
C ALA A 112 -17.08 -6.39 -7.96
N ARG A 113 -18.30 -6.69 -7.55
CA ARG A 113 -18.62 -7.15 -6.20
C ARG A 113 -19.63 -8.29 -6.26
N PHE A 114 -19.74 -9.03 -5.18
CA PHE A 114 -20.79 -10.03 -5.05
C PHE A 114 -22.15 -9.36 -4.87
N VAL A 115 -23.20 -10.03 -5.35
CA VAL A 115 -24.58 -9.65 -5.05
C VAL A 115 -24.82 -9.92 -3.57
N LYS A 116 -25.49 -8.98 -2.87
CA LYS A 116 -25.65 -9.01 -1.41
C LYS A 116 -26.18 -10.36 -0.91
N ASN A 117 -25.62 -10.83 0.21
CA ASN A 117 -26.01 -12.06 0.93
C ASN A 117 -25.82 -13.38 0.16
N MET A 118 -25.26 -13.36 -1.05
CA MET A 118 -25.01 -14.58 -1.84
C MET A 118 -23.74 -15.33 -1.41
N PRO A 119 -22.58 -14.68 -1.15
CA PRO A 119 -21.35 -15.41 -0.90
C PRO A 119 -21.39 -16.26 0.36
N GLU A 120 -21.96 -15.72 1.45
CA GLU A 120 -22.11 -16.41 2.72
C GLU A 120 -22.89 -17.74 2.60
N ARG A 121 -23.76 -17.83 1.59
CA ARG A 121 -24.64 -18.99 1.38
C ARG A 121 -24.10 -19.98 0.35
N PHE A 122 -23.39 -19.50 -0.67
CA PHE A 122 -23.13 -20.28 -1.87
C PHE A 122 -21.65 -20.41 -2.25
N LEU A 123 -20.76 -19.57 -1.71
CA LEU A 123 -19.35 -19.65 -2.05
C LEU A 123 -18.70 -20.82 -1.29
N MET A 124 -18.16 -21.79 -2.03
CA MET A 124 -17.55 -22.99 -1.44
C MET A 124 -16.20 -22.70 -0.81
N ARG A 125 -15.86 -23.35 0.31
CA ARG A 125 -14.49 -23.27 0.85
C ARG A 125 -13.52 -24.10 -0.02
N VAL A 126 -12.43 -23.51 -0.45
CA VAL A 126 -11.43 -24.14 -1.33
C VAL A 126 -10.10 -24.30 -0.59
N ARG A 127 -9.71 -25.55 -0.31
CA ARG A 127 -8.47 -25.88 0.43
C ARG A 127 -7.27 -26.18 -0.47
N CYS A 128 -7.45 -26.24 -1.78
CA CYS A 128 -6.37 -26.56 -2.70
C CYS A 128 -5.54 -25.35 -3.10
N ILE A 129 -6.00 -24.13 -2.82
CA ILE A 129 -5.29 -22.88 -3.11
C ILE A 129 -4.26 -22.62 -2.01
N ASP A 130 -3.00 -22.54 -2.41
CA ASP A 130 -1.82 -22.28 -1.57
C ASP A 130 -1.32 -20.84 -1.75
N LYS A 131 -1.46 -20.29 -2.97
CA LYS A 131 -1.07 -18.92 -3.31
C LYS A 131 -2.20 -18.23 -4.07
N LEU A 132 -2.48 -16.99 -3.72
CA LEU A 132 -3.56 -16.22 -4.32
C LEU A 132 -3.06 -14.85 -4.76
N PHE A 133 -3.26 -14.54 -6.04
CA PHE A 133 -2.79 -13.31 -6.67
C PHE A 133 -3.96 -12.57 -7.29
N PHE A 134 -4.19 -11.33 -6.86
CA PHE A 134 -5.14 -10.42 -7.50
C PHE A 134 -4.34 -9.43 -8.35
N LEU A 135 -4.26 -9.70 -9.65
CA LEU A 135 -3.35 -8.99 -10.55
C LEU A 135 -4.10 -7.96 -11.39
N ASN A 136 -3.62 -6.72 -11.31
CA ASN A 136 -4.06 -5.63 -12.18
C ASN A 136 -3.27 -5.67 -13.52
N ARG A 137 -3.65 -6.60 -14.41
CA ARG A 137 -2.96 -6.82 -15.69
C ARG A 137 -3.45 -5.86 -16.78
N ASN A 138 -3.17 -4.55 -16.67
CA ASN A 138 -3.05 -3.61 -17.82
C ASN A 138 -2.89 -2.14 -17.39
N TRP A 139 -2.36 -1.32 -18.30
CA TRP A 139 -2.17 0.13 -18.09
C TRP A 139 -3.42 0.94 -18.47
N ASP A 140 -4.28 0.40 -19.34
CA ASP A 140 -5.57 1.00 -19.72
C ASP A 140 -6.68 0.66 -18.73
N LYS A 141 -6.50 1.11 -17.47
CA LYS A 141 -7.49 1.19 -16.38
C LYS A 141 -8.54 0.07 -16.45
N PRO A 142 -8.09 -1.19 -16.27
CA PRO A 142 -8.99 -2.32 -16.33
C PRO A 142 -10.00 -2.24 -15.19
N PRO A 143 -11.18 -2.87 -15.35
CA PRO A 143 -12.11 -3.03 -14.25
C PRO A 143 -11.41 -3.71 -13.07
N ARG A 144 -11.84 -3.42 -11.85
CA ARG A 144 -11.23 -3.97 -10.63
C ARG A 144 -12.26 -4.65 -9.76
N ILE A 145 -11.76 -5.53 -8.90
CA ILE A 145 -12.57 -6.23 -7.91
C ILE A 145 -12.65 -5.34 -6.66
N TRP A 146 -13.84 -5.22 -6.09
CA TRP A 146 -14.05 -4.49 -4.84
C TRP A 146 -13.28 -5.15 -3.70
N THR A 147 -12.64 -4.37 -2.83
CA THR A 147 -11.84 -4.87 -1.71
C THR A 147 -12.64 -5.82 -0.80
N GLY A 148 -13.93 -5.53 -0.56
CA GLY A 148 -14.80 -6.43 0.19
C GLY A 148 -15.03 -7.78 -0.49
N ALA A 149 -15.09 -7.83 -1.83
CA ALA A 149 -15.19 -9.10 -2.54
C ALA A 149 -13.87 -9.89 -2.51
N VAL A 150 -12.73 -9.20 -2.57
CA VAL A 150 -11.40 -9.80 -2.34
C VAL A 150 -11.33 -10.45 -0.96
N GLN A 151 -11.78 -9.74 0.09
CA GLN A 151 -11.87 -10.28 1.45
C GLN A 151 -12.69 -11.58 1.47
N THR A 152 -13.91 -11.57 0.91
CA THR A 152 -14.77 -12.75 0.87
C THR A 152 -14.09 -13.93 0.18
N ILE A 153 -13.36 -13.71 -0.93
CA ILE A 153 -12.61 -14.78 -1.63
C ILE A 153 -11.52 -15.35 -0.72
N ILE A 154 -10.76 -14.49 -0.03
CA ILE A 154 -9.68 -14.89 0.88
C ILE A 154 -10.22 -15.74 2.05
N GLU A 155 -11.34 -15.34 2.65
CA GLU A 155 -11.99 -16.07 3.77
C GLU A 155 -12.39 -17.50 3.38
N HIS A 156 -12.65 -17.73 2.09
CA HIS A 156 -12.99 -19.04 1.54
C HIS A 156 -11.76 -19.86 1.13
N CYS A 157 -10.54 -19.33 1.31
CA CYS A 157 -9.27 -19.98 1.01
C CYS A 157 -8.41 -20.14 2.28
N PRO A 158 -8.76 -21.04 3.23
CA PRO A 158 -8.14 -21.08 4.56
C PRO A 158 -6.67 -21.54 4.58
N THR A 159 -6.17 -22.09 3.48
CA THR A 159 -4.84 -22.70 3.36
C THR A 159 -3.81 -21.80 2.69
N ILE A 160 -4.16 -20.56 2.35
CA ILE A 160 -3.24 -19.66 1.65
C ILE A 160 -2.01 -19.36 2.50
N THR A 161 -0.85 -19.41 1.85
CA THR A 161 0.45 -19.11 2.46
C THR A 161 1.08 -17.87 1.83
N GLU A 162 0.69 -17.52 0.59
CA GLU A 162 1.13 -16.33 -0.11
C GLU A 162 -0.06 -15.58 -0.70
N LEU A 163 -0.08 -14.26 -0.50
CA LEU A 163 -1.12 -13.36 -0.97
C LEU A 163 -0.50 -12.15 -1.63
N GLU A 164 -0.86 -11.90 -2.88
CA GLU A 164 -0.51 -10.68 -3.62
C GLU A 164 -1.78 -9.90 -3.97
N LEU A 165 -1.81 -8.64 -3.56
CA LEU A 165 -2.93 -7.72 -3.71
C LEU A 165 -2.49 -6.49 -4.49
N ASP A 166 -2.73 -6.45 -5.81
CA ASP A 166 -2.64 -5.20 -6.58
C ASP A 166 -3.99 -4.48 -6.60
N LEU A 167 -4.20 -3.65 -5.58
CA LEU A 167 -5.38 -2.79 -5.42
C LEU A 167 -5.05 -1.32 -5.76
N ASN A 168 -3.97 -1.07 -6.50
CA ASN A 168 -3.51 0.27 -6.83
C ASN A 168 -4.45 0.95 -7.80
N GLU A 169 -5.26 1.86 -7.29
CA GLU A 169 -6.30 2.55 -8.01
C GLU A 169 -6.09 4.06 -8.00
N TRP A 170 -6.43 4.72 -9.10
CA TRP A 170 -6.41 6.17 -9.19
C TRP A 170 -7.82 6.70 -8.91
N VAL A 171 -8.03 7.23 -7.71
CA VAL A 171 -9.30 7.76 -7.21
C VAL A 171 -9.16 9.27 -7.01
N ARG A 172 -10.20 10.05 -7.32
CA ARG A 172 -10.16 11.49 -7.07
C ARG A 172 -10.35 11.83 -5.58
N PRO A 173 -9.64 12.83 -5.03
CA PRO A 173 -9.68 13.20 -3.61
C PRO A 173 -11.07 13.57 -3.09
N ASP A 174 -11.95 14.06 -3.97
CA ASP A 174 -13.33 14.41 -3.66
C ASP A 174 -14.27 13.20 -3.54
N TYR A 175 -13.81 11.98 -3.83
CA TYR A 175 -14.49 10.72 -3.48
C TYR A 175 -14.13 10.25 -2.07
N LEU A 176 -14.15 11.17 -1.09
CA LEU A 176 -13.68 10.90 0.26
C LEU A 176 -14.40 9.71 0.92
N GLN A 177 -15.74 9.63 0.78
CA GLN A 177 -16.53 8.54 1.34
C GLN A 177 -16.16 7.18 0.73
N TYR A 178 -15.86 7.14 -0.57
CA TYR A 178 -15.41 5.92 -1.25
C TYR A 178 -14.02 5.50 -0.77
N ILE A 179 -13.09 6.46 -0.65
CA ILE A 179 -11.73 6.22 -0.13
C ILE A 179 -11.82 5.66 1.31
N GLN A 180 -12.63 6.29 2.17
CA GLN A 180 -12.90 5.83 3.53
C GLN A 180 -13.51 4.41 3.55
N GLY A 181 -14.54 4.15 2.73
CA GLY A 181 -15.20 2.84 2.66
C GLY A 181 -14.26 1.73 2.18
N ARG A 182 -13.37 2.04 1.24
CA ARG A 182 -12.34 1.13 0.77
C ARG A 182 -11.28 0.87 1.84
N ARG A 183 -10.83 1.90 2.56
CA ARG A 183 -9.91 1.76 3.70
C ARG A 183 -10.52 0.90 4.81
N ALA A 184 -11.79 1.10 5.13
CA ALA A 184 -12.52 0.28 6.10
C ALA A 184 -12.61 -1.19 5.65
N SER A 185 -12.90 -1.42 4.36
CA SER A 185 -12.92 -2.77 3.77
C SER A 185 -11.54 -3.43 3.84
N LEU A 186 -10.46 -2.68 3.58
CA LEU A 186 -9.09 -3.18 3.68
C LEU A 186 -8.69 -3.50 5.13
N SER A 187 -9.13 -2.68 6.09
CA SER A 187 -8.97 -2.96 7.51
C SER A 187 -9.63 -4.29 7.88
N SER A 188 -10.86 -4.53 7.43
CA SER A 188 -11.60 -5.77 7.66
C SER A 188 -10.89 -6.97 7.01
N LEU A 189 -10.42 -6.81 5.77
CA LEU A 189 -9.63 -7.82 5.07
C LEU A 189 -8.42 -8.26 5.89
N PHE A 190 -7.57 -7.32 6.34
CA PHE A 190 -6.40 -7.67 7.14
C PHE A 190 -6.77 -8.28 8.50
N GLY A 191 -7.91 -7.90 9.09
CA GLY A 191 -8.41 -8.52 10.31
C GLY A 191 -8.80 -9.99 10.16
N ASN A 192 -9.13 -10.44 8.94
CA ASN A 192 -9.66 -11.77 8.65
C ASN A 192 -8.73 -12.65 7.79
N ILE A 193 -7.48 -12.23 7.59
CA ILE A 193 -6.49 -13.04 6.87
C ILE A 193 -6.25 -14.37 7.60
N PRO A 194 -6.19 -15.51 6.89
CA PRO A 194 -5.85 -16.80 7.49
C PRO A 194 -4.48 -16.80 8.18
N SER A 195 -4.40 -17.40 9.36
CA SER A 195 -3.15 -17.51 10.14
C SER A 195 -2.07 -18.39 9.48
N SER A 196 -2.40 -19.08 8.40
CA SER A 196 -1.49 -19.81 7.52
C SER A 196 -0.65 -18.87 6.64
N LEU A 197 -1.03 -17.61 6.47
CA LEU A 197 -0.32 -16.66 5.61
C LEU A 197 1.11 -16.40 6.11
N ARG A 198 2.07 -16.41 5.19
CA ARG A 198 3.49 -16.15 5.46
C ARG A 198 4.07 -15.07 4.55
N VAL A 199 3.49 -14.83 3.37
CA VAL A 199 3.93 -13.79 2.44
C VAL A 199 2.75 -12.89 2.11
N LEU A 200 2.91 -11.59 2.36
CA LEU A 200 1.94 -10.57 1.97
C LEU A 200 2.64 -9.52 1.10
N HIS A 201 2.22 -9.43 -0.15
CA HIS A 201 2.56 -8.34 -1.05
C HIS A 201 1.31 -7.51 -1.29
N TYR A 202 1.33 -6.26 -0.85
CA TYR A 202 0.22 -5.34 -1.04
C TYR A 202 0.71 -4.12 -1.79
N LYS A 203 0.01 -3.81 -2.87
CA LYS A 203 0.20 -2.61 -3.66
C LYS A 203 -1.10 -1.83 -3.63
N GLY A 204 -1.11 -0.82 -2.78
CA GLY A 204 -2.24 0.05 -2.54
C GLY A 204 -2.33 1.21 -3.51
N SER A 205 -3.19 2.14 -3.14
CA SER A 205 -3.49 3.36 -3.89
C SER A 205 -3.08 4.60 -3.11
N GLU A 206 -3.03 5.70 -3.84
CA GLU A 206 -2.87 7.04 -3.28
C GLU A 206 -4.19 7.48 -2.60
N ASP A 207 -4.30 7.30 -1.28
CA ASP A 207 -5.44 7.79 -0.45
C ASP A 207 -5.29 9.28 -0.07
N GLY A 208 -4.40 9.99 -0.76
CA GLY A 208 -3.98 11.36 -0.45
C GLY A 208 -4.51 12.41 -1.43
N PRO A 209 -4.29 13.70 -1.12
CA PRO A 209 -4.55 14.77 -2.08
C PRO A 209 -3.66 14.62 -3.31
N TRP A 210 -4.22 14.80 -4.51
CA TRP A 210 -3.49 14.75 -5.77
C TRP A 210 -2.46 15.86 -5.95
N LYS A 211 -2.54 16.93 -5.16
CA LYS A 211 -1.61 18.07 -5.20
C LYS A 211 -1.33 18.52 -3.77
N HIS A 212 -0.08 18.89 -3.48
CA HIS A 212 0.32 19.58 -2.24
C HIS A 212 -0.44 20.90 -2.00
N SER A 213 -1.08 21.45 -3.05
CA SER A 213 -1.96 22.61 -2.94
C SER A 213 -3.41 22.26 -2.55
N MET A 214 -3.76 20.99 -2.36
CA MET A 214 -5.10 20.54 -1.93
C MET A 214 -5.00 20.03 -0.50
N PRO A 215 -5.89 20.38 0.42
CA PRO A 215 -5.73 19.99 1.82
C PRO A 215 -5.69 18.48 2.03
N ALA A 216 -5.07 18.09 3.13
CA ALA A 216 -4.98 16.70 3.53
C ALA A 216 -6.37 16.07 3.72
N LEU A 217 -6.55 14.86 3.20
CA LEU A 217 -7.81 14.12 3.31
C LEU A 217 -7.90 13.44 4.68
N ASN A 218 -9.07 13.54 5.32
CA ASN A 218 -9.39 12.74 6.50
C ASN A 218 -9.96 11.38 6.06
N VAL A 219 -9.07 10.42 5.83
CA VAL A 219 -9.43 9.04 5.43
C VAL A 219 -9.70 8.12 6.62
N ILE A 220 -9.54 8.61 7.85
CA ILE A 220 -9.79 7.89 9.11
C ILE A 220 -10.77 8.72 9.96
N PRO A 221 -12.05 8.80 9.58
CA PRO A 221 -13.02 9.67 10.27
C PRO A 221 -13.24 9.28 11.73
N SER A 222 -13.01 8.02 12.10
CA SER A 222 -13.13 7.52 13.48
C SER A 222 -11.99 7.98 14.40
N GLY A 223 -10.89 8.52 13.87
CA GLY A 223 -9.67 8.79 14.63
C GLY A 223 -8.80 7.56 14.92
N ILE A 224 -9.34 6.36 14.72
CA ILE A 224 -8.67 5.08 15.05
C ILE A 224 -8.21 4.41 13.77
N ASP A 225 -6.89 4.25 13.60
CA ASP A 225 -6.30 3.55 12.46
C ASP A 225 -6.37 2.02 12.62
N SER A 226 -7.58 1.48 12.50
CA SER A 226 -7.82 0.03 12.53
C SER A 226 -7.08 -0.71 11.42
N MET A 227 -6.87 -0.07 10.27
CA MET A 227 -6.13 -0.63 9.14
C MET A 227 -4.67 -0.87 9.52
N GLY A 228 -3.99 0.15 10.05
CA GLY A 228 -2.61 0.05 10.53
C GLY A 228 -2.46 -0.98 11.66
N THR A 229 -3.43 -1.02 12.58
CA THR A 229 -3.45 -2.00 13.69
C THR A 229 -3.60 -3.44 13.18
N ASN A 230 -4.55 -3.70 12.28
CA ASN A 230 -4.76 -5.05 11.73
C ASN A 230 -3.58 -5.50 10.88
N LEU A 231 -3.01 -4.59 10.07
CA LEU A 231 -1.81 -4.90 9.28
C LEU A 231 -0.62 -5.23 10.17
N ARG A 232 -0.41 -4.48 11.27
CA ARG A 232 0.61 -4.80 12.28
C ARG A 232 0.37 -6.19 12.86
N ASN A 233 -0.85 -6.51 13.26
CA ASN A 233 -1.18 -7.82 13.86
C ASN A 233 -0.94 -8.99 12.89
N VAL A 234 -1.25 -8.82 11.59
CA VAL A 234 -0.92 -9.82 10.57
C VAL A 234 0.58 -9.95 10.41
N SER A 235 1.31 -8.83 10.40
CA SER A 235 2.75 -8.80 10.13
C SER A 235 3.59 -9.64 11.09
N THR A 236 3.16 -9.81 12.34
CA THR A 236 3.90 -10.58 13.37
C THR A 236 4.06 -12.06 13.01
N HIS A 237 3.19 -12.60 12.15
CA HIS A 237 3.23 -14.00 11.71
C HIS A 237 3.85 -14.18 10.33
N LEU A 238 4.16 -13.09 9.63
CA LEU A 238 4.69 -13.13 8.27
C LEU A 238 6.19 -13.45 8.25
N ARG A 239 6.61 -14.06 7.14
CA ARG A 239 7.99 -14.18 6.71
C ARG A 239 8.39 -13.03 5.78
N GLU A 240 7.46 -12.52 5.00
CA GLU A 240 7.71 -11.44 4.04
C GLU A 240 6.52 -10.49 3.99
N LEU A 241 6.82 -9.20 4.13
CA LEU A 241 5.86 -8.11 4.01
C LEU A 241 6.40 -7.10 3.01
N LYS A 242 5.64 -6.88 1.93
CA LYS A 242 5.91 -5.83 0.95
C LYS A 242 4.70 -4.92 0.84
N LEU A 243 4.92 -3.63 1.06
CA LEU A 243 3.90 -2.60 1.02
C LEU A 243 4.33 -1.55 0.01
N HIS A 244 3.55 -1.41 -1.05
CA HIS A 244 3.74 -0.37 -2.06
C HIS A 244 2.56 0.59 -2.00
N ARG A 245 2.82 1.92 -2.00
CA ARG A 245 1.77 2.97 -2.04
C ARG A 245 0.69 2.78 -0.99
N THR A 246 1.09 2.76 0.28
CA THR A 246 0.20 2.46 1.41
C THR A 246 0.26 3.57 2.45
N THR A 247 -0.88 4.20 2.71
CA THR A 247 -1.02 5.25 3.73
C THR A 247 -1.13 4.64 5.13
N LEU A 248 -0.06 4.77 5.92
CA LEU A 248 0.07 4.26 7.29
C LEU A 248 0.59 5.35 8.22
N SER A 249 0.32 5.22 9.52
CA SER A 249 1.03 5.99 10.54
C SER A 249 2.53 5.68 10.51
N PHE A 250 3.37 6.68 10.79
CA PHE A 250 4.83 6.52 10.82
C PHE A 250 5.31 5.48 11.83
N ASP A 251 4.53 5.23 12.86
CA ASP A 251 4.83 4.30 13.93
C ASP A 251 3.97 3.03 13.89
N PHE A 252 3.37 2.69 12.73
CA PHE A 252 2.40 1.59 12.67
C PHE A 252 2.97 0.23 13.11
N LEU A 253 4.26 -0.04 12.93
CA LEU A 253 4.91 -1.29 13.36
C LEU A 253 5.16 -1.32 14.87
N CYS A 254 5.71 -0.24 15.41
CA CYS A 254 5.94 -0.08 16.85
C CYS A 254 5.37 1.27 17.29
N PRO A 255 4.11 1.32 17.77
CA PRO A 255 3.47 2.56 18.19
C PRO A 255 4.27 3.26 19.29
N LEU A 256 4.43 4.57 19.17
CA LEU A 256 5.24 5.38 20.08
C LEU A 256 4.38 6.37 20.85
N ASP A 257 4.79 6.75 22.06
CA ASP A 257 4.15 7.85 22.79
C ASP A 257 4.61 9.22 22.26
N GLY A 258 4.33 10.29 23.00
CA GLY A 258 4.75 11.65 22.65
C GLY A 258 6.27 11.86 22.71
N GLU A 259 6.97 11.10 23.55
CA GLU A 259 8.43 11.18 23.74
C GLU A 259 9.20 10.31 22.74
N GLY A 260 8.50 9.41 22.05
CA GLY A 260 9.09 8.47 21.11
C GLY A 260 9.43 7.12 21.75
N GLU A 261 8.87 6.80 22.92
CA GLU A 261 9.05 5.51 23.56
C GLU A 261 7.95 4.52 23.12
N PRO A 262 8.24 3.21 23.01
CA PRO A 262 7.26 2.21 22.62
C PRO A 262 6.07 2.11 23.58
N ILE A 263 4.85 2.27 23.08
CA ILE A 263 3.61 2.06 23.85
C ILE A 263 3.38 0.56 24.08
N ILE A 264 3.75 -0.28 23.10
CA ILE A 264 3.48 -1.72 23.12
C ILE A 264 4.80 -2.50 23.17
N GLY A 265 5.13 -3.04 24.34
CA GLY A 265 6.36 -3.80 24.59
C GLY A 265 6.35 -5.26 24.11
N SER A 266 5.18 -5.86 23.87
CA SER A 266 5.03 -7.31 23.66
C SER A 266 5.01 -7.77 22.20
N LEU A 267 5.12 -6.84 21.23
CA LEU A 267 5.08 -7.19 19.82
C LEU A 267 6.41 -7.78 19.35
N HIS A 268 6.34 -8.94 18.71
CA HIS A 268 7.49 -9.65 18.15
C HIS A 268 7.18 -10.21 16.76
N TRP A 269 8.22 -10.33 15.94
CA TRP A 269 8.14 -10.83 14.56
C TRP A 269 9.12 -12.00 14.39
N PRO A 270 8.81 -13.17 14.97
CA PRO A 270 9.74 -14.30 15.04
C PRO A 270 10.17 -14.82 13.66
N HIS A 271 9.39 -14.58 12.61
CA HIS A 271 9.59 -15.18 11.30
C HIS A 271 9.91 -14.19 10.18
N LEU A 272 9.78 -12.88 10.42
CA LEU A 272 9.90 -11.87 9.37
C LEU A 272 11.36 -11.77 8.90
N LYS A 273 11.58 -12.04 7.61
CA LYS A 273 12.90 -12.03 6.94
C LYS A 273 13.05 -10.84 6.02
N THR A 274 11.96 -10.41 5.40
CA THR A 274 11.94 -9.34 4.41
C THR A 274 10.85 -8.35 4.77
N LEU A 275 11.23 -7.09 4.93
CA LEU A 275 10.32 -5.96 5.07
C LEU A 275 10.65 -4.93 3.99
N GLU A 276 9.71 -4.69 3.09
CA GLU A 276 9.83 -3.68 2.03
C GLU A 276 8.64 -2.74 2.12
N ILE A 277 8.93 -1.45 2.28
CA ILE A 277 7.93 -0.39 2.30
C ILE A 277 8.38 0.65 1.30
N GLU A 278 7.67 0.73 0.19
CA GLU A 278 8.06 1.56 -0.92
C GLU A 278 6.91 2.49 -1.29
N ASP A 279 7.26 3.75 -1.49
CA ASP A 279 6.34 4.69 -2.08
C ASP A 279 7.02 5.50 -3.17
N HIS A 280 6.85 4.99 -4.39
CA HIS A 280 7.18 5.66 -5.63
C HIS A 280 5.98 6.44 -6.14
N VAL A 281 5.74 7.60 -5.54
CA VAL A 281 4.96 8.65 -6.19
C VAL A 281 5.58 10.01 -5.89
N TYR A 282 6.11 10.63 -6.94
CA TYR A 282 6.35 12.06 -7.11
C TYR A 282 5.35 12.92 -6.32
N GLY A 283 5.67 13.30 -5.08
CA GLY A 283 5.06 14.45 -4.40
C GLY A 283 4.07 14.20 -3.25
N HIS A 284 3.83 12.97 -2.77
CA HIS A 284 2.62 12.69 -1.95
C HIS A 284 2.82 11.89 -0.65
N TRP A 285 3.91 12.11 0.09
CA TRP A 285 3.95 11.88 1.56
C TRP A 285 3.63 13.10 2.40
N ASN A 286 3.18 14.16 1.74
CA ASN A 286 2.39 15.20 2.37
C ASN A 286 0.97 14.66 2.67
N GLN A 287 0.80 13.38 2.99
CA GLN A 287 -0.52 12.87 3.34
C GLN A 287 -0.83 13.29 4.77
N GLY A 288 -2.12 13.49 5.03
CA GLY A 288 -2.67 13.35 6.37
C GLY A 288 -1.97 12.23 7.13
N ASN A 289 -1.76 12.33 8.43
CA ASN A 289 -1.71 11.15 9.32
C ASN A 289 -3.01 10.28 9.26
N GLY A 290 -3.71 10.26 8.14
CA GLY A 290 -5.08 9.77 7.98
C GLY A 290 -6.16 10.70 8.53
N LEU A 291 -5.82 11.67 9.40
CA LEU A 291 -6.75 12.53 10.13
C LEU A 291 -6.95 13.91 9.49
N GLY A 292 -6.53 14.09 8.24
CA GLY A 292 -6.64 15.38 7.54
C GLY A 292 -5.57 16.42 7.94
N GLN A 293 -4.42 16.00 8.48
CA GLN A 293 -3.32 16.91 8.87
C GLN A 293 -2.05 16.67 8.06
N TRP A 294 -1.57 17.69 7.36
CA TRP A 294 -0.30 17.62 6.62
C TRP A 294 0.87 17.19 7.51
N VAL A 295 1.63 16.20 7.03
CA VAL A 295 2.90 15.78 7.66
C VAL A 295 4.06 16.73 7.34
N SER A 296 3.96 17.51 6.26
CA SER A 296 4.96 18.52 5.93
C SER A 296 4.51 19.92 6.33
N ASN A 297 5.43 20.73 6.82
CA ASN A 297 5.16 22.13 7.13
C ASN A 297 5.15 22.96 5.84
N HIS A 298 3.95 23.32 5.39
CA HIS A 298 3.77 24.45 4.48
C HIS A 298 3.98 25.77 5.23
N THR A 299 4.57 26.78 4.57
CA THR A 299 4.63 28.13 5.17
C THR A 299 3.21 28.63 5.48
N PRO A 300 3.00 29.44 6.53
CA PRO A 300 1.67 29.96 6.88
C PRO A 300 0.96 30.65 5.71
N GLN A 301 1.71 31.40 4.88
CA GLN A 301 1.17 32.05 3.68
C GLN A 301 0.71 31.03 2.63
N TYR A 302 1.47 29.94 2.46
CA TYR A 302 1.11 28.87 1.53
C TYR A 302 -0.08 28.07 2.04
N ARG A 303 -0.16 27.81 3.34
CA ARG A 303 -1.30 27.15 4.00
C ARG A 303 -2.59 27.96 3.85
N ALA A 304 -2.57 29.26 4.12
CA ALA A 304 -3.72 30.15 3.89
C ALA A 304 -4.17 30.13 2.41
N THR A 305 -3.23 30.02 1.47
CA THR A 305 -3.55 29.88 0.04
C THR A 305 -4.16 28.51 -0.29
N ILE A 306 -3.76 27.44 0.41
CA ILE A 306 -4.37 26.11 0.27
C ILE A 306 -5.83 26.15 0.74
N GLU A 307 -6.05 26.71 1.93
CA GLU A 307 -7.34 26.73 2.63
C GLU A 307 -8.36 27.67 1.97
N ASN A 308 -7.93 28.80 1.40
CA ASN A 308 -8.83 29.84 0.89
C ASN A 308 -9.22 29.71 -0.60
N ASN A 309 -8.54 28.89 -1.40
CA ASN A 309 -8.81 28.79 -2.84
C ASN A 309 -9.74 27.60 -3.17
N SER A 310 -10.66 27.79 -4.11
CA SER A 310 -11.48 26.72 -4.67
C SER A 310 -10.61 25.60 -5.27
N TRP A 311 -10.79 24.36 -4.82
CA TRP A 311 -9.97 23.21 -5.27
C TRP A 311 -10.21 22.85 -6.74
N ASN A 312 -11.29 23.36 -7.34
CA ASN A 312 -11.74 23.02 -8.68
C ASN A 312 -10.74 23.43 -9.76
N ASP A 313 -10.24 24.65 -9.67
CA ASP A 313 -9.26 25.16 -10.63
C ASP A 313 -7.92 24.41 -10.50
N ARG A 314 -7.66 23.81 -9.32
CA ARG A 314 -6.46 23.02 -9.06
C ARG A 314 -6.60 21.58 -9.55
N MET A 315 -7.77 20.96 -9.51
CA MET A 315 -8.00 19.63 -10.07
C MET A 315 -8.02 19.65 -11.61
N TYR A 316 -8.40 20.77 -12.22
CA TYR A 316 -8.50 20.95 -13.68
C TYR A 316 -7.15 20.99 -14.41
N ASP A 317 -6.11 21.55 -13.78
CA ASP A 317 -4.86 21.83 -14.48
C ASP A 317 -3.83 20.71 -14.31
N ALA A 318 -3.87 19.69 -15.18
CA ALA A 318 -2.89 18.60 -15.18
C ALA A 318 -1.44 19.07 -15.42
N GLN A 319 -1.24 20.28 -15.96
CA GLN A 319 0.08 20.84 -16.31
C GLN A 319 0.64 21.76 -15.23
N ARG A 320 -0.19 22.38 -14.37
CA ARG A 320 0.25 23.06 -13.15
C ARG A 320 0.67 22.04 -12.10
N ARG A 321 1.89 21.53 -12.29
CA ARG A 321 2.77 21.08 -11.23
C ARG A 321 3.06 22.28 -10.35
N SER A 322 2.22 22.54 -9.36
CA SER A 322 2.69 23.43 -8.30
C SER A 322 3.84 22.68 -7.60
N GLY A 323 5.00 23.32 -7.52
CA GLY A 323 6.05 22.91 -6.61
C GLY A 323 5.93 23.87 -5.45
N GLY A 324 5.27 23.45 -4.36
CA GLY A 324 5.25 24.23 -3.14
C GLY A 324 6.52 23.96 -2.33
N PRO A 325 7.14 24.97 -1.69
CA PRO A 325 8.19 24.71 -0.70
C PRO A 325 7.56 23.92 0.46
N SER A 326 7.83 22.63 0.51
CA SER A 326 7.43 21.74 1.59
C SER A 326 8.64 21.58 2.50
N VAL A 327 8.53 22.05 3.74
CA VAL A 327 9.57 21.86 4.76
C VAL A 327 9.31 20.51 5.42
N MET A 328 10.31 19.63 5.39
CA MET A 328 10.27 18.34 6.06
C MET A 328 10.04 18.54 7.57
N ASP A 329 9.05 17.87 8.14
CA ASP A 329 8.94 17.75 9.59
C ASP A 329 9.91 16.66 10.08
N ALA A 330 11.05 17.11 10.60
CA ALA A 330 12.09 16.21 11.13
C ALA A 330 11.55 15.30 12.24
N ALA A 331 10.57 15.74 13.03
CA ALA A 331 10.02 14.96 14.14
C ALA A 331 9.22 13.74 13.65
N GLN A 332 8.43 13.87 12.58
CA GLN A 332 7.70 12.74 11.98
C GLN A 332 8.66 11.71 11.37
N PHE A 333 9.74 12.21 10.77
CA PHE A 333 10.81 11.37 10.23
C PHE A 333 11.55 10.61 11.33
N HIS A 334 11.88 11.30 12.44
CA HIS A 334 12.45 10.66 13.62
C HIS A 334 11.50 9.61 14.17
N ARG A 335 10.20 9.92 14.28
CA ARG A 335 9.18 8.97 14.75
C ARG A 335 9.16 7.68 13.93
N LEU A 336 9.20 7.78 12.59
CA LEU A 336 9.30 6.63 11.70
C LEU A 336 10.54 5.78 11.99
N LEU A 337 11.70 6.44 12.04
CA LEU A 337 12.97 5.75 12.23
C LEU A 337 13.09 5.12 13.61
N ILE A 338 12.59 5.78 14.65
CA ILE A 338 12.51 5.25 16.01
C ILE A 338 11.62 4.00 16.03
N SER A 339 10.43 4.07 15.43
CA SER A 339 9.50 2.95 15.37
C SER A 339 10.11 1.75 14.62
N LEU A 340 10.74 1.99 13.46
CA LEU A 340 11.43 0.95 12.71
C LEU A 340 12.60 0.37 13.51
N GLY A 341 13.38 1.19 14.21
CA GLY A 341 14.49 0.72 15.05
C GLY A 341 14.00 -0.24 16.13
N TYR A 342 13.01 0.18 16.94
CA TYR A 342 12.45 -0.67 17.97
C TYR A 342 11.76 -1.93 17.42
N ALA A 343 11.03 -1.83 16.30
CA ALA A 343 10.39 -2.98 15.68
C ALA A 343 11.43 -4.00 15.17
N THR A 344 12.48 -3.53 14.51
CA THR A 344 13.51 -4.40 13.91
C THR A 344 14.40 -5.07 14.95
N GLN A 345 14.59 -4.48 16.13
CA GLN A 345 15.21 -5.18 17.26
C GLN A 345 14.42 -6.44 17.68
N ARG A 346 13.11 -6.48 17.39
CA ARG A 346 12.21 -7.58 17.71
C ARG A 346 11.92 -8.50 16.51
N MET A 347 12.74 -8.42 15.47
CA MET A 347 12.70 -9.24 14.25
C MET A 347 13.96 -10.12 14.13
N PRO A 348 14.09 -11.23 14.91
CA PRO A 348 15.30 -12.05 14.96
C PRO A 348 15.73 -12.63 13.60
N CYS A 349 14.78 -12.85 12.69
CA CYS A 349 15.03 -13.44 11.38
C CYS A 349 15.29 -12.41 10.27
N LEU A 350 15.29 -11.10 10.57
CA LEU A 350 15.33 -10.06 9.55
C LEU A 350 16.65 -10.11 8.76
N LYS A 351 16.54 -10.29 7.45
CA LYS A 351 17.67 -10.30 6.52
C LYS A 351 17.77 -9.02 5.70
N SER A 352 16.61 -8.44 5.36
CA SER A 352 16.52 -7.25 4.53
C SER A 352 15.38 -6.37 5.00
N LEU A 353 15.69 -5.09 5.26
CA LEU A 353 14.72 -4.02 5.34
C LEU A 353 15.04 -2.99 4.26
N ARG A 354 14.01 -2.64 3.49
CA ARG A 354 14.03 -1.52 2.56
C ARG A 354 12.85 -0.62 2.87
N PHE A 355 13.14 0.65 3.07
CA PHE A 355 12.13 1.69 3.10
C PHE A 355 12.53 2.76 2.09
N SER A 356 11.63 3.13 1.19
CA SER A 356 11.86 4.17 0.20
C SER A 356 10.65 5.09 0.13
N MET A 357 10.91 6.38 0.09
CA MET A 357 9.91 7.41 0.09
C MET A 357 10.29 8.51 -0.89
N GLU A 358 9.52 8.62 -1.97
CA GLU A 358 9.63 9.73 -2.91
C GLU A 358 8.89 10.98 -2.41
N CYS A 359 9.40 11.57 -1.33
CA CYS A 359 9.10 12.97 -0.98
C CYS A 359 9.95 13.95 -1.80
N TYR A 360 9.70 15.26 -1.67
CA TYR A 360 10.63 16.32 -2.15
C TYR A 360 12.09 16.06 -1.73
N CYS A 361 12.29 15.35 -0.62
CA CYS A 361 13.56 14.97 -0.03
C CYS A 361 14.17 13.66 -0.53
N GLN A 362 13.47 12.84 -1.35
CA GLN A 362 13.85 11.48 -1.75
C GLN A 362 14.63 10.72 -0.66
N PHE A 363 13.88 10.03 0.20
CA PHE A 363 14.49 9.31 1.32
C PHE A 363 14.51 7.81 1.06
N GLY A 364 15.63 7.18 1.38
CA GLY A 364 15.79 5.74 1.41
C GLY A 364 16.44 5.30 2.72
N LEU A 365 15.92 4.25 3.32
CA LEU A 365 16.54 3.53 4.41
C LEU A 365 16.76 2.09 3.96
N ARG A 366 17.96 1.59 4.16
CA ARG A 366 18.31 0.21 3.85
C ARG A 366 19.08 -0.40 5.01
N LEU A 367 18.62 -1.56 5.43
CA LEU A 367 19.33 -2.43 6.35
C LEU A 367 19.52 -3.78 5.66
N GLN A 368 20.76 -4.23 5.59
CA GLN A 368 21.12 -5.50 4.99
C GLN A 368 22.07 -6.25 5.93
N ASN A 369 21.75 -7.53 6.18
CA ASN A 369 22.59 -8.41 6.98
C ASN A 369 23.52 -9.19 6.03
N ASP A 370 24.83 -8.95 6.12
CA ASP A 370 25.85 -9.35 5.13
C ASP A 370 26.22 -10.84 5.13
N ALA A 371 25.29 -11.74 5.49
CA ALA A 371 25.53 -13.18 5.35
C ALA A 371 25.86 -13.57 3.90
N ASP A 372 25.20 -12.94 2.90
CA ASP A 372 25.22 -13.36 1.49
C ASP A 372 25.47 -12.26 0.44
N ALA A 373 25.91 -11.05 0.80
CA ALA A 373 26.21 -10.02 -0.20
C ALA A 373 27.55 -9.34 0.05
N GLY A 374 28.48 -9.52 -0.89
CA GLY A 374 29.45 -8.48 -1.16
C GLY A 374 28.70 -7.22 -1.59
N MET A 375 29.11 -6.07 -1.04
CA MET A 375 28.58 -4.75 -1.37
C MET A 375 28.17 -4.63 -2.85
N LEU A 376 26.87 -4.56 -3.08
CA LEU A 376 26.31 -4.00 -4.30
C LEU A 376 25.54 -2.74 -3.91
N ALA A 377 26.32 -1.67 -3.81
CA ALA A 377 25.83 -0.35 -4.15
C ALA A 377 25.40 -0.41 -5.62
N LEU A 378 24.11 -0.21 -5.87
CA LEU A 378 23.68 0.26 -7.17
C LEU A 378 22.45 1.14 -7.03
N LEU A 379 22.72 2.39 -7.38
CA LEU A 379 21.82 3.49 -7.62
C LEU A 379 20.79 3.12 -8.69
N SER A 380 19.59 3.67 -8.53
CA SER A 380 18.96 4.41 -9.61
C SER A 380 18.22 5.58 -8.94
N SER A 381 18.65 6.83 -9.02
CA SER A 381 19.19 7.53 -10.17
C SER A 381 20.31 8.53 -9.79
N VAL A 382 21.23 8.72 -10.73
CA VAL A 382 22.40 9.63 -10.76
C VAL A 382 23.70 9.07 -10.16
N GLY A 383 24.39 8.27 -10.97
CA GLY A 383 25.78 8.49 -11.38
C GLY A 383 26.93 8.40 -10.35
N LYS A 384 27.71 7.32 -10.50
CA LYS A 384 29.09 7.05 -10.02
C LYS A 384 29.27 6.44 -8.62
N GLN A 385 30.03 5.35 -8.62
CA GLN A 385 30.44 4.49 -7.50
C GLN A 385 31.72 5.04 -6.86
N PRO A 386 31.88 5.07 -5.52
CA PRO A 386 33.17 5.26 -4.88
C PRO A 386 33.79 3.91 -4.48
N ASP A 387 35.01 3.66 -4.95
CA ASP A 387 35.75 2.40 -4.84
C ASP A 387 36.49 2.17 -3.50
N ASN A 388 36.17 2.88 -2.41
CA ASN A 388 36.95 2.77 -1.17
C ASN A 388 36.09 2.73 0.10
N LEU A 389 35.73 1.51 0.54
CA LEU A 389 35.32 1.26 1.92
C LEU A 389 36.11 0.07 2.50
N PRO A 390 36.66 0.19 3.72
CA PRO A 390 37.53 -0.83 4.31
C PRO A 390 36.74 -2.08 4.73
N ARG A 391 37.26 -3.25 4.35
CA ARG A 391 36.77 -4.56 4.83
C ARG A 391 37.20 -4.76 6.30
N PRO A 392 36.28 -5.09 7.22
CA PRO A 392 36.65 -5.45 8.58
C PRO A 392 37.37 -6.80 8.61
N LYS A 393 38.51 -6.85 9.32
CA LYS A 393 39.24 -8.07 9.64
C LYS A 393 38.59 -8.74 10.86
N ASN A 394 38.29 -10.04 10.73
CA ASN A 394 37.99 -11.03 11.76
C ASN A 394 37.16 -10.58 12.99
N ASN A 395 35.88 -10.96 12.99
CA ASN A 395 35.20 -11.57 14.13
C ASN A 395 33.97 -12.36 13.63
N ASN A 396 33.63 -13.46 14.29
CA ASN A 396 32.67 -14.50 13.85
C ASN A 396 31.18 -14.07 13.77
N ALA A 397 30.89 -12.77 13.65
CA ALA A 397 29.60 -12.24 13.26
C ALA A 397 29.84 -11.18 12.17
N LYS A 398 29.31 -11.39 10.96
CA LYS A 398 29.44 -10.40 9.89
C LYS A 398 28.63 -9.15 10.29
N PRO A 399 29.21 -7.94 10.19
CA PRO A 399 28.52 -6.71 10.57
C PRO A 399 27.31 -6.46 9.65
N SER A 400 26.28 -5.81 10.17
CA SER A 400 25.15 -5.33 9.35
C SER A 400 25.35 -3.86 9.04
N SER A 401 25.02 -3.44 7.83
CA SER A 401 25.11 -2.02 7.44
C SER A 401 23.73 -1.37 7.46
N LEU A 402 23.63 -0.21 8.10
CA LEU A 402 22.45 0.65 8.06
C LEU A 402 22.78 1.92 7.25
N ILE A 403 22.00 2.15 6.20
CA ILE A 403 22.26 3.22 5.24
C ILE A 403 21.01 4.09 5.13
N TRP A 404 21.19 5.40 5.31
CA TRP A 404 20.20 6.42 5.05
C TRP A 404 20.62 7.26 3.85
N LEU A 405 19.75 7.35 2.87
CA LEU A 405 19.90 8.22 1.70
C LEU A 405 18.88 9.34 1.82
N CYS A 406 19.30 10.61 1.76
CA CYS A 406 18.37 11.74 1.81
C CYS A 406 18.92 12.94 1.04
N ARG A 407 18.14 13.51 0.10
CA ARG A 407 18.53 14.76 -0.59
C ARG A 407 18.56 15.98 0.33
N ALA A 408 17.89 15.94 1.49
CA ALA A 408 17.75 17.08 2.40
C ALA A 408 18.80 17.15 3.53
N ARG A 409 19.92 16.40 3.46
CA ARG A 409 20.95 16.33 4.53
C ARG A 409 20.38 15.96 5.92
N TYR A 410 19.54 14.94 5.96
CA TYR A 410 18.99 14.41 7.21
C TYR A 410 20.10 14.01 8.22
N ARG A 411 19.90 14.36 9.50
CA ARG A 411 20.75 13.90 10.61
C ARG A 411 19.90 13.18 11.67
N PRO A 412 20.29 11.97 12.09
CA PRO A 412 19.64 11.31 13.21
C PRO A 412 19.92 12.06 14.52
N ASP A 413 18.96 12.01 15.44
CA ASP A 413 19.11 12.52 16.80
C ASP A 413 19.40 11.36 17.78
N SER A 414 19.57 11.69 19.06
CA SER A 414 19.85 10.71 20.11
C SER A 414 18.76 9.65 20.27
N ARG A 415 17.50 9.97 19.94
CA ARG A 415 16.38 9.02 20.03
C ARG A 415 16.45 7.98 18.91
N VAL A 416 16.77 8.41 17.68
CA VAL A 416 17.04 7.49 16.57
C VAL A 416 18.27 6.64 16.88
N ALA A 417 19.35 7.23 17.39
CA ALA A 417 20.55 6.51 17.80
C ALA A 417 20.25 5.44 18.87
N LYS A 418 19.46 5.78 19.89
CA LYS A 418 18.96 4.84 20.91
C LYS A 418 18.18 3.68 20.30
N ALA A 419 17.21 3.96 19.42
CA ALA A 419 16.35 2.95 18.79
C ALA A 419 17.11 1.98 17.86
N TRP A 420 18.27 2.38 17.34
CA TRP A 420 19.10 1.57 16.45
C TRP A 420 20.43 1.11 17.08
N ARG A 421 20.69 1.50 18.34
CA ARG A 421 21.90 1.16 19.11
C ARG A 421 23.21 1.48 18.42
N PHE A 422 23.36 2.72 17.98
CA PHE A 422 24.63 3.27 17.50
C PHE A 422 24.96 4.57 18.24
N ASP A 423 26.24 4.98 18.24
CA ASP A 423 26.63 6.29 18.74
C ASP A 423 26.53 7.33 17.61
N LEU A 424 26.05 8.54 17.91
CA LEU A 424 25.96 9.60 16.91
C LEU A 424 27.31 9.91 16.24
N ASP A 425 28.41 9.69 16.96
CA ASP A 425 29.77 9.85 16.43
C ASP A 425 30.17 8.77 15.40
N ASP A 426 29.47 7.63 15.37
CA ASP A 426 29.68 6.56 14.37
C ASP A 426 29.05 6.90 13.01
N VAL A 427 28.21 7.94 12.94
CA VAL A 427 27.49 8.33 11.72
C VAL A 427 28.47 8.95 10.72
N ARG A 428 28.68 8.25 9.60
CA ARG A 428 29.48 8.75 8.49
C ARG A 428 28.60 9.50 7.51
N ILE A 429 28.98 10.73 7.19
CA ILE A 429 28.29 11.58 6.22
C ILE A 429 29.14 11.69 4.96
N ASP A 430 28.64 11.21 3.84
CA ASP A 430 29.19 11.52 2.53
C ASP A 430 28.49 12.78 2.00
N SER A 431 29.18 13.91 2.12
CA SER A 431 28.68 15.22 1.70
C SER A 431 28.46 15.34 0.20
N SER A 432 29.08 14.48 -0.62
CA SER A 432 28.94 14.53 -2.09
C SER A 432 27.61 13.95 -2.58
N LEU A 433 27.04 12.99 -1.84
CA LEU A 433 25.80 12.29 -2.20
C LEU A 433 24.64 12.55 -1.23
N GLY A 434 24.86 13.28 -0.12
CA GLY A 434 23.86 13.45 0.93
C GLY A 434 23.53 12.13 1.64
N LEU A 435 24.49 11.21 1.69
CA LEU A 435 24.34 9.89 2.28
C LEU A 435 24.82 9.93 3.74
N SER A 436 24.01 9.39 4.65
CA SER A 436 24.43 9.11 6.02
C SER A 436 24.46 7.59 6.20
N SER A 437 25.48 7.03 6.84
CA SER A 437 25.57 5.58 7.07
C SER A 437 26.19 5.27 8.41
N VAL A 438 25.80 4.14 8.99
CA VAL A 438 26.42 3.58 10.20
C VAL A 438 26.59 2.08 10.03
N ILE A 439 27.70 1.56 10.55
CA ILE A 439 27.93 0.12 10.61
C ILE A 439 27.43 -0.36 11.96
N LEU A 440 26.48 -1.27 11.96
CA LEU A 440 25.98 -1.91 13.17
C LEU A 440 26.83 -3.16 13.43
N PRO A 441 27.61 -3.22 14.52
CA PRO A 441 28.50 -4.36 14.79
C PRO A 441 27.76 -5.70 14.84
N ARG A 442 26.49 -5.67 15.28
CA ARG A 442 25.62 -6.85 15.41
C ARG A 442 24.17 -6.44 15.21
N TRP A 443 23.43 -7.18 14.39
CA TRP A 443 21.99 -6.98 14.20
C TRP A 443 21.22 -8.28 13.93
N PRO A 444 20.04 -8.50 14.54
CA PRO A 444 19.46 -7.70 15.63
C PRO A 444 20.28 -7.81 16.93
N PRO A 445 20.11 -6.88 17.90
CA PRO A 445 20.84 -6.94 19.16
C PRO A 445 20.43 -8.15 20.02
N ASP A 446 21.34 -8.67 20.85
CA ASP A 446 21.11 -9.86 21.68
C ASP A 446 19.99 -9.72 22.71
N LYS A 447 19.80 -8.50 23.20
CA LYS A 447 18.70 -8.13 24.09
C LYS A 447 18.04 -6.91 23.47
N PRO A 448 16.77 -6.93 23.06
CA PRO A 448 16.06 -5.71 22.66
C PRO A 448 15.97 -4.72 23.84
N ILE A 449 15.79 -3.43 23.55
CA ILE A 449 15.51 -2.39 24.58
C ILE A 449 14.09 -2.59 25.14
#